data_AF-A0A0F9MAW8-F1
#
_entry.id   AF-A0A0F9MAW8-F1
#
_cell.length_a   1.000
_cell.length_b   1.000
_cell.length_c   1.000
_cell.angle_alpha   90.00
_cell.angle_beta   90.00
_cell.angle_gamma   90.00
#
_symmetry.space_group_name_H-M   'P 1'
#
loop_
_entity.id
_entity.type
_entity.pdbx_description
1 polymer ?
#
loop_
_entity_poly.entity_id
_entity_poly.type
_entity_poly.pdbx_seq_one_letter_code
_entity_poly.pdbx_strand_id
1 'polypeptide(L)'
;MAQAEGYEVHRKWRLAHLKERAAAQKLWRDSHPEVRKARDKKRRLVRVAKKKAWLVEYSKKGCVVCGEARGSCLVFHHVDPDTKGFSVSRLAWGSWGLSKLKAEVAKCVLLCANCHRAFHASEFRSWEEISRYRIAAELVAHLLSIHGAS
;
A
#
# COMPACT_ATOMS: atom_id res chain seq x y z
N MET A 1 23.43 28.50 -32.42
CA MET A 1 22.33 29.48 -32.54
C MET A 1 21.11 28.91 -33.28
N ALA A 2 21.26 28.25 -34.43
CA ALA A 2 20.14 27.69 -35.21
C ALA A 2 19.18 26.71 -34.48
N GLN A 3 19.67 25.92 -33.51
CA GLN A 3 18.82 25.00 -32.74
C GLN A 3 17.86 25.72 -31.77
N ALA A 4 18.28 26.88 -31.23
CA ALA A 4 17.46 27.70 -30.33
C ALA A 4 16.33 28.39 -31.11
N GLU A 5 16.64 28.90 -32.30
CA GLU A 5 15.66 29.50 -33.21
C GLU A 5 14.61 28.49 -33.66
N GLY A 6 15.02 27.27 -34.03
CA GLY A 6 14.09 26.18 -34.36
C GLY A 6 13.15 25.80 -33.21
N TYR A 7 13.67 25.77 -31.97
CA TYR A 7 12.85 25.52 -30.78
C TYR A 7 11.82 26.63 -30.55
N GLU A 8 12.21 27.88 -30.75
CA GLU A 8 11.37 29.04 -30.52
C GLU A 8 10.24 29.16 -31.57
N VAL A 9 10.54 28.92 -32.84
CA VAL A 9 9.54 28.84 -33.91
C VAL A 9 8.51 27.75 -33.60
N HIS A 10 8.97 26.55 -33.23
CA HIS A 10 8.07 25.45 -32.88
C HIS A 10 7.27 25.72 -31.60
N ARG A 11 7.83 26.44 -30.62
CA ARG A 11 7.11 26.88 -29.42
C ARG A 11 6.00 27.88 -29.77
N LYS A 12 6.30 28.89 -30.59
CA LYS A 12 5.31 29.90 -31.04
C LYS A 12 4.14 29.23 -31.78
N TRP A 13 4.44 28.32 -32.70
CA TRP A 13 3.41 27.52 -33.39
C TRP A 13 2.56 26.71 -32.39
N ARG A 14 3.20 25.99 -31.45
CA ARG A 14 2.50 25.19 -30.45
C ARG A 14 1.54 26.01 -29.59
N LEU A 15 1.90 27.26 -29.27
CA LEU A 15 1.07 28.20 -28.51
C LEU A 15 -0.10 28.73 -29.35
N ALA A 16 0.18 29.17 -30.59
CA ALA A 16 -0.85 29.65 -31.50
C ALA A 16 -1.94 28.59 -31.77
N HIS A 17 -1.57 27.32 -31.85
CA HIS A 17 -2.47 26.20 -32.14
C HIS A 17 -2.92 25.40 -30.90
N LEU A 18 -2.86 25.97 -29.70
CA LEU A 18 -3.21 25.26 -28.44
C LEU A 18 -4.59 24.61 -28.47
N LYS A 19 -5.62 25.37 -28.86
CA LYS A 19 -7.03 24.92 -28.84
C LYS A 19 -7.28 23.81 -29.86
N GLU A 20 -6.80 24.00 -31.09
CA GLU A 20 -6.92 23.01 -32.17
C GLU A 20 -6.21 21.70 -31.81
N ARG A 21 -5.00 21.80 -31.24
CA ARG A 21 -4.24 20.63 -30.79
C ARG A 21 -4.92 19.92 -29.63
N ALA A 22 -5.52 20.66 -28.69
CA ALA A 22 -6.29 20.07 -27.60
C ALA A 22 -7.55 19.36 -28.11
N ALA A 23 -8.26 19.94 -29.09
CA ALA A 23 -9.43 19.34 -29.74
C ALA A 23 -9.06 18.07 -30.51
N ALA A 24 -8.00 18.12 -31.35
CA ALA A 24 -7.48 16.97 -32.06
C ALA A 24 -7.03 15.86 -31.09
N GLN A 25 -6.36 16.21 -30.00
CA GLN A 25 -5.97 15.27 -28.95
C GLN A 25 -7.18 14.67 -28.22
N LYS A 26 -8.28 15.43 -28.04
CA LYS A 26 -9.52 14.90 -27.49
C LYS A 26 -10.17 13.90 -28.45
N LEU A 27 -10.35 14.28 -29.72
CA LEU A 27 -10.89 13.42 -30.77
C LEU A 27 -10.10 12.11 -30.87
N TRP A 28 -8.78 12.18 -30.90
CA TRP A 28 -7.92 10.99 -30.92
C TRP A 28 -8.11 10.11 -29.69
N ARG A 29 -8.18 10.70 -28.48
CA ARG A 29 -8.43 9.94 -27.24
C ARG A 29 -9.79 9.25 -27.22
N ASP A 30 -10.81 9.91 -27.77
CA ASP A 30 -12.17 9.39 -27.80
C ASP A 30 -12.31 8.29 -28.87
N SER A 31 -11.60 8.40 -30.00
CA SER A 31 -11.58 7.37 -31.06
C SER A 31 -10.63 6.19 -30.79
N HIS A 32 -9.72 6.31 -29.81
CA HIS A 32 -8.77 5.26 -29.43
C HIS A 32 -8.89 4.83 -27.95
N PRO A 33 -10.09 4.38 -27.51
CA PRO A 33 -10.32 3.99 -26.12
C PRO A 33 -9.44 2.82 -25.67
N GLU A 34 -9.03 1.95 -26.58
CA GLU A 34 -8.12 0.82 -26.35
C GLU A 34 -6.72 1.28 -25.90
N VAL A 35 -6.18 2.36 -26.49
CA VAL A 35 -4.89 2.90 -26.05
C VAL A 35 -4.98 3.43 -24.61
N ARG A 36 -6.08 4.14 -24.29
CA ARG A 36 -6.35 4.59 -22.92
C ARG A 36 -6.47 3.40 -21.97
N LYS A 37 -7.27 2.39 -22.31
CA LYS A 37 -7.47 1.17 -21.50
C LYS A 37 -6.15 0.44 -21.28
N ALA A 38 -5.32 0.27 -22.30
CA ALA A 38 -4.02 -0.38 -22.22
C ALA A 38 -3.06 0.37 -21.29
N ARG A 39 -2.99 1.71 -21.43
CA ARG A 39 -2.20 2.57 -20.54
C ARG A 39 -2.67 2.47 -19.10
N ASP A 40 -3.97 2.53 -18.86
CA ASP A 40 -4.54 2.51 -17.52
C ASP A 40 -4.38 1.13 -16.86
N LYS A 41 -4.47 0.04 -17.65
CA LYS A 41 -4.11 -1.33 -17.24
C LYS A 41 -2.65 -1.39 -16.80
N LYS A 42 -1.70 -0.90 -17.62
CA LYS A 42 -0.27 -0.87 -17.26
C LYS A 42 -0.03 -0.07 -15.98
N ARG A 43 -0.64 1.11 -15.85
CA ARG A 43 -0.55 1.95 -14.64
C ARG A 43 -1.13 1.25 -13.40
N ARG A 44 -2.24 0.52 -13.55
CA ARG A 44 -2.84 -0.27 -12.47
C ARG A 44 -1.89 -1.39 -12.02
N LEU A 45 -1.29 -2.13 -12.94
CA LEU A 45 -0.36 -3.22 -12.62
C LEU A 45 0.83 -2.71 -11.80
N VAL A 46 1.46 -1.61 -12.23
CA VAL A 46 2.58 -1.00 -11.50
C VAL A 46 2.16 -0.54 -10.10
N ARG A 47 0.99 0.10 -9.97
CA ARG A 47 0.45 0.54 -8.67
C ARG A 47 0.16 -0.63 -7.73
N VAL A 48 -0.44 -1.70 -8.24
CA VAL A 48 -0.75 -2.91 -7.47
C VAL A 48 0.55 -3.60 -7.04
N ALA A 49 1.52 -3.76 -7.95
CA ALA A 49 2.83 -4.35 -7.63
C ALA A 49 3.55 -3.59 -6.52
N LYS A 50 3.59 -2.25 -6.59
CA LYS A 50 4.19 -1.40 -5.55
C LYS A 50 3.52 -1.58 -4.18
N LYS A 51 2.19 -1.64 -4.16
CA LYS A 51 1.43 -1.86 -2.92
C LYS A 51 1.67 -3.25 -2.34
N LYS A 52 1.68 -4.28 -3.18
CA LYS A 52 1.98 -5.65 -2.77
C LYS A 52 3.38 -5.79 -2.21
N ALA A 53 4.39 -5.27 -2.90
CA ALA A 53 5.78 -5.30 -2.43
C ALA A 53 5.91 -4.64 -1.05
N TRP A 54 5.27 -3.49 -0.86
CA TRP A 54 5.25 -2.82 0.44
C TRP A 54 4.52 -3.64 1.52
N LEU A 55 3.39 -4.28 1.20
CA LEU A 55 2.68 -5.15 2.15
C LEU A 55 3.50 -6.39 2.53
N VAL A 56 4.17 -7.02 1.57
CA VAL A 56 5.06 -8.16 1.84
C VAL A 56 6.18 -7.73 2.79
N GLU A 57 6.81 -6.59 2.54
CA GLU A 57 7.83 -6.04 3.43
C GLU A 57 7.26 -5.76 4.82
N TYR A 58 6.09 -5.12 4.89
CA TYR A 58 5.44 -4.82 6.17
C TYR A 58 5.08 -6.09 6.95
N SER A 59 4.63 -7.14 6.27
CA SER A 59 4.24 -8.42 6.87
C SER A 59 5.41 -9.19 7.48
N LYS A 60 6.66 -8.84 7.20
CA LYS A 60 7.84 -9.43 7.87
C LYS A 60 7.85 -9.22 9.39
N LYS A 61 7.07 -8.24 9.89
CA LYS A 61 6.87 -8.04 11.34
C LYS A 61 6.24 -9.25 12.04
N GLY A 62 5.59 -10.14 11.28
CA GLY A 62 4.98 -11.36 11.82
C GLY A 62 3.71 -11.11 12.64
N CYS A 63 3.16 -12.19 13.17
CA CYS A 63 2.04 -12.16 14.10
C CYS A 63 2.49 -11.53 15.43
N VAL A 64 1.76 -10.52 15.92
CA VAL A 64 2.11 -9.83 17.17
C VAL A 64 1.89 -10.70 18.43
N VAL A 65 1.21 -11.84 18.31
CA VAL A 65 0.91 -12.74 19.44
C VAL A 65 1.89 -13.90 19.49
N CYS A 66 2.03 -14.65 18.39
CA CYS A 66 2.83 -15.88 18.36
C CYS A 66 4.12 -15.80 17.54
N GLY A 67 4.41 -14.65 16.92
CA GLY A 67 5.62 -14.46 16.12
C GLY A 67 5.64 -15.15 14.75
N GLU A 68 4.56 -15.84 14.34
CA GLU A 68 4.47 -16.47 13.02
C GLU A 68 4.85 -15.50 11.90
N ALA A 69 5.77 -15.92 11.02
CA ALA A 69 6.39 -15.09 9.99
C ALA A 69 5.91 -15.42 8.57
N ARG A 70 5.19 -16.54 8.37
CA ARG A 70 4.67 -16.94 7.06
C ARG A 70 3.59 -15.95 6.61
N GLY A 71 3.97 -15.04 5.73
CA GLY A 71 3.08 -13.97 5.23
C GLY A 71 1.76 -14.46 4.63
N SER A 72 1.68 -15.69 4.12
CA SER A 72 0.45 -16.28 3.58
C SER A 72 -0.65 -16.53 4.62
N CYS A 73 -0.29 -16.65 5.91
CA CYS A 73 -1.26 -16.86 6.98
C CYS A 73 -1.49 -15.61 7.84
N LEU A 74 -0.84 -14.49 7.51
CA LEU A 74 -1.00 -13.22 8.23
C LEU A 74 -2.19 -12.42 7.71
N VAL A 75 -2.89 -11.80 8.65
CA VAL A 75 -4.11 -11.02 8.46
C VAL A 75 -3.93 -9.68 9.15
N PHE A 76 -4.31 -8.60 8.46
CA PHE A 76 -4.41 -7.28 9.07
C PHE A 76 -5.71 -7.18 9.85
N HIS A 77 -5.59 -7.07 11.17
CA HIS A 77 -6.71 -6.90 12.08
C HIS A 77 -6.79 -5.44 12.52
N HIS A 78 -7.91 -4.78 12.27
CA HIS A 78 -8.18 -3.43 12.75
C HIS A 78 -8.37 -3.45 14.26
N VAL A 79 -7.57 -2.67 15.00
CA VAL A 79 -7.65 -2.61 16.47
C VAL A 79 -9.00 -2.03 16.91
N ASP A 80 -9.42 -0.96 16.24
CA ASP A 80 -10.72 -0.34 16.41
C ASP A 80 -11.51 -0.47 15.08
N PRO A 81 -12.57 -1.29 15.04
CA PRO A 81 -13.43 -1.45 13.87
C PRO A 81 -14.09 -0.15 13.39
N ASP A 82 -14.36 0.81 14.28
CA ASP A 82 -15.08 2.05 13.94
C ASP A 82 -14.17 3.06 13.22
N THR A 83 -12.85 2.93 13.41
CA THR A 83 -11.84 3.74 12.69
C THR A 83 -11.56 3.24 11.27
N LYS A 84 -12.11 2.08 10.90
CA LYS A 84 -11.89 1.43 9.60
C LYS A 84 -12.53 2.22 8.48
N GLY A 85 -11.70 2.64 7.52
CA GLY A 85 -12.21 3.24 6.28
C GLY A 85 -12.51 2.17 5.22
N PHE A 86 -11.57 1.26 5.00
CA PHE A 86 -11.66 0.21 3.98
C PHE A 86 -10.85 -1.01 4.42
N SER A 87 -11.14 -2.20 3.88
CA SER A 87 -10.23 -3.34 4.09
C SER A 87 -8.88 -3.10 3.41
N VAL A 88 -7.80 -3.55 4.05
CA VAL A 88 -6.43 -3.49 3.51
C VAL A 88 -6.36 -4.16 2.12
N SER A 89 -7.02 -5.31 1.95
CA SER A 89 -7.14 -6.01 0.67
C SER A 89 -7.79 -5.12 -0.41
N ARG A 90 -8.89 -4.44 -0.10
CA ARG A 90 -9.56 -3.54 -1.06
C ARG A 90 -8.64 -2.38 -1.48
N LEU A 91 -7.87 -1.82 -0.56
CA LEU A 91 -6.90 -0.77 -0.85
C LEU A 91 -5.70 -1.30 -1.67
N ALA A 92 -5.23 -2.52 -1.40
CA ALA A 92 -4.13 -3.16 -2.11
C ALA A 92 -4.44 -3.37 -3.60
N TRP A 93 -5.65 -3.81 -3.93
CA TRP A 93 -6.05 -4.15 -5.30
C TRP A 93 -6.79 -3.04 -6.05
N GLY A 94 -7.25 -2.00 -5.33
CA GLY A 94 -8.00 -0.88 -5.88
C GLY A 94 -7.14 0.20 -6.55
N SER A 95 -7.79 1.28 -6.97
CA SER A 95 -7.18 2.46 -7.60
C SER A 95 -6.49 3.42 -6.61
N TRP A 96 -6.64 3.19 -5.31
CA TRP A 96 -6.08 4.03 -4.25
C TRP A 96 -4.55 4.05 -4.24
N GLY A 97 -4.01 5.20 -3.84
CA GLY A 97 -2.57 5.44 -3.69
C GLY A 97 -1.97 4.69 -2.50
N LEU A 98 -0.63 4.56 -2.51
CA LEU A 98 0.12 3.86 -1.45
C LEU A 98 -0.01 4.57 -0.09
N SER A 99 -0.10 5.90 -0.06
CA SER A 99 -0.28 6.67 1.19
C SER A 99 -1.55 6.27 1.93
N LYS A 100 -2.67 6.14 1.23
CA LYS A 100 -3.95 5.73 1.82
C LYS A 100 -3.91 4.28 2.35
N LEU A 101 -3.23 3.39 1.63
CA LEU A 101 -2.99 2.02 2.12
C LEU A 101 -2.17 2.03 3.42
N LYS A 102 -1.08 2.80 3.46
CA LYS A 102 -0.24 2.93 4.66
C LYS A 102 -1.03 3.49 5.86
N ALA A 103 -1.82 4.52 5.63
CA ALA A 103 -2.65 5.13 6.67
C ALA A 103 -3.68 4.14 7.23
N GLU A 104 -4.26 3.29 6.39
CA GLU A 104 -5.18 2.26 6.87
C GLU A 104 -4.45 1.14 7.62
N VAL A 105 -3.30 0.69 7.12
CA VAL A 105 -2.49 -0.35 7.77
C VAL A 105 -1.95 0.10 9.13
N ALA A 106 -1.73 1.41 9.34
CA ALA A 106 -1.33 1.95 10.63
C ALA A 106 -2.40 1.77 11.74
N LYS A 107 -3.66 1.52 11.37
CA LYS A 107 -4.75 1.20 12.30
C LYS A 107 -4.87 -0.30 12.61
N CYS A 108 -3.98 -1.10 12.02
CA CYS A 108 -4.04 -2.55 12.10
C CYS A 108 -2.85 -3.12 12.87
N VAL A 109 -3.09 -4.25 13.52
CA VAL A 109 -2.06 -5.21 13.95
C VAL A 109 -2.02 -6.39 13.00
N LEU A 110 -0.89 -7.09 12.97
CA LEU A 110 -0.74 -8.32 12.20
C LEU A 110 -1.01 -9.52 13.11
N LEU A 111 -1.95 -10.37 12.71
CA LEU A 111 -2.26 -11.63 13.39
C LEU A 111 -2.17 -12.78 12.40
N CYS A 112 -1.67 -13.94 12.81
CA CYS A 112 -1.85 -15.15 12.01
C CYS A 112 -3.33 -15.57 12.04
N ALA A 113 -3.77 -16.36 11.06
CA ALA A 113 -5.17 -16.79 10.95
C ALA A 113 -5.70 -17.48 12.22
N ASN A 114 -4.85 -18.19 12.97
CA ASN A 114 -5.23 -18.83 14.22
C ASN A 114 -5.44 -17.81 15.35
N CYS A 115 -4.46 -16.95 15.62
CA CYS A 115 -4.58 -15.90 16.64
C CYS A 115 -5.73 -14.92 16.30
N HIS A 116 -5.96 -14.64 15.02
CA HIS A 116 -7.09 -13.82 14.58
C HIS A 116 -8.44 -14.48 14.90
N ARG A 117 -8.59 -15.80 14.71
CA ARG A 117 -9.81 -16.52 15.08
C ARG A 117 -10.02 -16.56 16.59
N ALA A 118 -8.97 -16.88 17.35
CA ALA A 118 -9.00 -16.87 18.81
C ALA A 118 -9.42 -15.50 19.37
N PHE A 119 -8.95 -14.41 18.73
CA PHE A 119 -9.38 -13.04 19.04
C PHE A 119 -10.89 -12.85 18.89
N HIS A 120 -11.46 -13.20 17.74
CA HIS A 120 -12.91 -13.08 17.51
C HIS A 120 -13.74 -14.06 18.34
N ALA A 121 -13.15 -15.17 18.80
CA ALA A 121 -13.78 -16.13 19.70
C ALA A 121 -13.73 -15.70 21.17
N SER A 122 -13.17 -14.51 21.48
CA SER A 122 -12.99 -14.02 22.86
C SER A 122 -12.18 -14.96 23.75
N GLU A 123 -11.28 -15.76 23.17
CA GLU A 123 -10.33 -16.57 23.93
C GLU A 123 -9.29 -15.71 24.66
N PHE A 124 -9.16 -14.44 24.26
CA PHE A 124 -8.46 -13.41 24.99
C PHE A 124 -9.48 -12.56 25.75
N ARG A 125 -9.23 -12.28 27.04
CA ARG A 125 -10.11 -11.46 27.86
C ARG A 125 -10.04 -9.98 27.51
N SER A 126 -8.90 -9.51 27.01
CA SER A 126 -8.75 -8.11 26.57
C SER A 126 -7.54 -7.86 25.66
N TRP A 127 -7.51 -6.68 25.04
CA TRP A 127 -6.34 -6.19 24.30
C TRP A 127 -5.11 -5.99 25.19
N GLU A 128 -5.28 -5.70 26.48
CA GLU A 128 -4.18 -5.64 27.44
C GLU A 128 -3.50 -7.02 27.61
N GLU A 129 -4.29 -8.10 27.59
CA GLU A 129 -3.78 -9.48 27.66
C GLU A 129 -2.96 -9.85 26.42
N ILE A 130 -3.37 -9.36 25.25
CA ILE A 130 -2.64 -9.48 23.98
C ILE A 130 -1.38 -8.60 23.97
N SER A 131 -1.47 -7.39 24.53
CA SER A 131 -0.38 -6.42 24.56
C SER A 131 0.78 -6.86 25.46
N ARG A 132 0.52 -7.69 26.48
CA ARG A 132 1.57 -8.35 27.29
C ARG A 132 2.52 -9.19 26.45
N TYR A 133 2.05 -9.84 25.37
CA TYR A 133 2.92 -10.59 24.46
C TYR A 133 3.89 -9.69 23.69
N ARG A 134 3.47 -8.47 23.34
CA ARG A 134 4.32 -7.48 22.66
C ARG A 134 5.38 -6.90 23.60
N ILE A 135 5.01 -6.54 24.84
CA ILE A 135 5.95 -6.05 25.84
C ILE A 135 6.95 -7.16 26.23
N ALA A 136 6.49 -8.40 26.38
CA ALA A 136 7.36 -9.54 26.64
C ALA A 136 8.34 -9.79 25.48
N ALA A 137 7.91 -9.69 24.22
CA ALA A 137 8.80 -9.82 23.06
C ALA A 137 9.82 -8.68 22.96
N GLU A 138 9.43 -7.44 23.21
CA GLU A 138 10.32 -6.27 23.23
C GLU A 138 11.33 -6.35 24.40
N LEU A 139 10.90 -6.78 25.59
CA LEU A 139 11.77 -7.06 26.75
C LEU A 139 12.74 -8.21 26.50
N VAL A 140 12.28 -9.32 25.91
CA VAL A 140 13.13 -10.46 25.57
C VAL A 140 14.15 -10.08 24.50
N ALA A 141 13.76 -9.33 23.46
CA ALA A 141 14.69 -8.82 22.45
C ALA A 141 15.75 -7.88 23.08
N HIS A 142 15.34 -7.00 24.00
CA HIS A 142 16.25 -6.14 24.74
C HIS A 142 17.22 -6.94 25.63
N LEU A 143 16.71 -7.90 26.41
CA LEU A 143 17.52 -8.77 27.26
C LEU A 143 18.50 -9.63 26.44
N LEU A 144 18.09 -10.19 25.32
CA LEU A 144 18.97 -10.95 24.43
C LEU A 144 20.02 -10.06 23.76
N SER A 145 19.71 -8.80 23.46
CA SER A 145 20.70 -7.84 22.95
C SER A 145 21.76 -7.44 24.00
N ILE A 146 21.41 -7.50 25.28
CA ILE A 146 22.33 -7.24 26.40
C ILE A 146 23.22 -8.47 26.65
N HIS A 147 22.68 -9.68 26.52
CA HIS A 147 23.38 -10.93 26.85
C HIS A 147 24.00 -11.67 25.65
N GLY A 148 23.90 -11.11 24.43
CA GLY A 148 24.40 -11.72 23.18
C GLY A 148 25.71 -11.14 22.63
N ALA A 149 26.40 -10.30 23.41
CA ALA A 149 27.71 -9.74 23.07
C ALA A 149 28.78 -10.30 24.03
N SER A 150 29.07 -11.60 23.89
CA SER A 150 30.18 -12.27 24.55
C SER A 150 30.57 -13.51 23.76
#